data_AF-A0A962RG66-F1
#
_entry.id   AF-A0A962RG66-F1
#
_cell.length_a   1.000
_cell.length_b   1.000
_cell.length_c   1.000
_cell.angle_alpha   90.00
_cell.angle_beta   90.00
_cell.angle_gamma   90.00
#
_symmetry.space_group_name_H-M   'P 1'
#
loop_
_entity.id
_entity.type
_entity.pdbx_description
1 polymer ?
#
loop_
_entity_poly.entity_id
_entity_poly.type
_entity_poly.pdbx_seq_one_letter_code
_entity_poly.pdbx_strand_id
1 'polypeptide(L)' 'MASEELHEPIDLLPEEAIDKHRAIVSLMEELEAVDWYNQRAAATRDETLKAILIHNRDEEIEHAAMVLE' A
#
# COMPACT_ATOMS: atom_id res chain seq x y z
N MET A 1 3.19 -11.56 -6.54
CA MET A 1 1.77 -11.63 -6.12
C MET A 1 0.92 -11.28 -7.33
N ALA A 2 -0.29 -11.82 -7.50
CA ALA A 2 -1.06 -11.69 -8.75
C ALA A 2 -1.47 -10.23 -9.10
N SER A 3 -1.33 -9.29 -8.16
CA SER A 3 -1.60 -7.86 -8.34
C SER A 3 -0.41 -7.04 -8.83
N GLU A 4 0.83 -7.54 -8.74
CA GLU A 4 2.05 -6.80 -9.10
C GLU A 4 2.28 -6.72 -10.62
N GLU A 5 1.52 -7.49 -11.40
CA GLU A 5 1.70 -7.63 -12.84
C GLU A 5 0.44 -7.21 -13.60
N LEU A 6 0.66 -6.67 -14.81
CA LEU A 6 -0.41 -6.45 -15.78
C LEU A 6 -1.00 -7.80 -16.21
N HIS A 7 -2.32 -7.90 -16.27
CA HIS A 7 -3.00 -9.12 -16.74
C HIS A 7 -3.14 -9.22 -18.26
N GLU A 8 -2.75 -8.16 -18.98
CA GLU A 8 -2.77 -8.10 -20.45
C GLU A 8 -1.40 -7.61 -20.98
N PRO A 9 -1.02 -7.97 -22.20
CA PRO A 9 0.20 -7.47 -22.84
C PRO A 9 0.26 -5.94 -22.85
N ILE A 10 1.43 -5.38 -22.47
CA ILE A 10 1.63 -3.93 -22.32
C ILE A 10 1.41 -3.16 -23.63
N ASP A 11 1.68 -3.78 -24.78
CA ASP A 11 1.50 -3.20 -26.11
C ASP A 11 0.03 -3.05 -26.52
N LEU A 12 -0.88 -3.71 -25.80
CA LEU A 12 -2.33 -3.59 -25.98
C LEU A 12 -2.98 -2.55 -25.05
N LEU A 13 -2.23 -2.03 -24.08
CA LEU A 13 -2.76 -1.11 -23.06
C LEU A 13 -2.44 0.35 -23.41
N PRO A 14 -3.42 1.27 -23.32
CA PRO A 14 -3.14 2.69 -23.43
C PRO A 14 -2.36 3.17 -22.19
N GLU A 15 -1.54 4.21 -22.36
CA GLU A 15 -0.74 4.81 -21.27
C GLU A 15 -1.58 5.15 -20.03
N GLU A 16 -2.78 5.70 -20.23
CA GLU A 16 -3.73 6.00 -19.16
C GLU A 16 -4.13 4.77 -18.32
N ALA A 17 -4.29 3.60 -18.95
CA ALA A 17 -4.61 2.37 -18.22
C ALA A 17 -3.42 1.89 -17.40
N ILE A 18 -2.20 2.08 -17.91
CA ILE A 18 -0.97 1.74 -17.18
C ILE A 18 -0.80 2.69 -15.99
N ASP A 19 -1.07 3.99 -16.14
CA ASP A 19 -1.02 4.95 -15.03
C ASP A 19 -2.05 4.63 -13.95
N LYS A 20 -3.28 4.27 -14.34
CA LYS A 20 -4.29 3.81 -13.38
C LYS A 20 -3.86 2.53 -12.67
N HIS A 21 -3.27 1.57 -13.38
CA HIS A 21 -2.75 0.36 -12.77
C HIS A 21 -1.67 0.69 -11.73
N ARG A 22 -0.72 1.58 -12.06
CA ARG A 22 0.30 2.06 -11.10
C ARG A 22 -0.33 2.62 -9.83
N ALA A 23 -1.31 3.53 -9.96
CA ALA A 23 -2.00 4.10 -8.82
C ALA A 23 -2.73 3.02 -7.98
N ILE A 24 -3.41 2.08 -8.65
CA ILE A 24 -4.15 1.00 -7.97
C ILE A 24 -3.21 0.08 -7.21
N VAL A 25 -2.09 -0.36 -7.81
CA VAL A 25 -1.16 -1.26 -7.11
C VAL A 25 -0.46 -0.55 -5.95
N SER A 26 -0.09 0.72 -6.11
CA SER A 26 0.44 1.51 -5.00
C SER A 26 -0.57 1.65 -3.86
N LEU A 27 -1.84 1.94 -4.16
CA LEU A 27 -2.89 1.98 -3.14
C LEU A 27 -3.06 0.63 -2.42
N MET A 28 -3.00 -0.48 -3.15
CA MET A 28 -3.08 -1.82 -2.57
C MET A 28 -1.91 -2.09 -1.61
N GLU A 29 -0.69 -1.72 -2.00
CA GLU A 29 0.52 -1.85 -1.18
C GLU A 29 0.40 -1.05 0.13
N GLU A 30 -0.08 0.19 0.06
CA GLU A 30 -0.28 1.01 1.26
C GLU A 30 -1.32 0.40 2.21
N LEU A 31 -2.43 -0.11 1.68
CA LEU A 31 -3.46 -0.77 2.49
C LEU A 31 -2.94 -2.07 3.15
N GLU A 32 -2.11 -2.84 2.44
CA GLU A 32 -1.44 -4.00 3.00
C GLU A 32 -0.45 -3.59 4.12
N ALA A 33 0.33 -2.53 3.91
CA ALA A 33 1.24 -2.01 4.91
C ALA A 33 0.49 -1.55 6.18
N VAL A 34 -0.65 -0.86 6.02
CA VAL A 34 -1.53 -0.47 7.14
C VAL A 34 -1.97 -1.69 7.94
N ASP A 35 -2.49 -2.73 7.27
CA ASP A 35 -2.93 -3.95 7.95
C ASP A 35 -1.76 -4.63 8.70
N TRP A 36 -0.63 -4.79 8.03
CA TRP A 36 0.54 -5.44 8.63
C TRP A 36 1.08 -4.68 9.83
N TYR A 37 1.22 -3.35 9.73
CA TYR A 37 1.67 -2.54 10.86
C TYR A 37 0.68 -2.60 12.01
N ASN A 38 -0.62 -2.58 11.72
CA ASN A 38 -1.65 -2.69 12.75
C ASN A 38 -1.56 -4.02 13.51
N GLN A 39 -1.41 -5.14 12.80
CA GLN A 39 -1.23 -6.46 13.41
C GLN A 39 0.06 -6.54 14.24
N ARG A 40 1.18 -6.03 13.70
CA ARG A 40 2.49 -6.04 14.39
C ARG A 40 2.47 -5.18 15.65
N ALA A 41 1.87 -4.00 15.59
CA ALA A 41 1.73 -3.11 16.75
C ALA A 41 0.84 -3.70 17.84
N ALA A 42 -0.18 -4.49 17.46
CA ALA A 42 -1.02 -5.21 18.42
C ALA A 42 -0.30 -6.39 19.08
N ALA A 43 0.61 -7.06 18.37
CA ALA A 43 1.29 -8.27 18.85
C ALA A 43 2.60 -7.99 19.62
N THR A 44 3.28 -6.88 19.35
CA THR A 44 4.58 -6.57 19.97
C THR A 44 4.47 -6.24 21.47
N ARG A 45 5.51 -6.58 22.23
CA ARG A 45 5.67 -6.22 23.66
C ARG A 45 6.67 -5.09 23.89
N ASP A 46 7.35 -4.64 22.84
CA ASP A 46 8.28 -3.51 22.91
C ASP A 46 7.52 -2.21 22.58
N GLU A 47 7.35 -1.35 23.59
CA GLU A 47 6.61 -0.09 23.45
C GLU A 47 7.30 0.91 22.52
N THR A 48 8.64 0.87 22.40
CA THR A 48 9.37 1.74 21.47
C THR A 48 9.08 1.31 20.03
N LEU A 49 9.16 0.01 19.77
CA LEU A 49 8.82 -0.53 18.46
C LEU A 49 7.34 -0.29 18.13
N LYS A 50 6.44 -0.48 19.10
CA LYS A 50 5.00 -0.24 18.92
C LYS A 50 4.72 1.19 18.45
N ALA A 51 5.37 2.19 19.05
CA ALA A 51 5.21 3.58 18.66
C ALA A 51 5.65 3.83 17.21
N ILE A 52 6.77 3.25 16.78
CA ILE A 52 7.27 3.34 15.40
C ILE A 52 6.28 2.69 14.42
N LEU A 53 5.78 1.50 14.74
CA LEU A 53 4.83 0.78 13.88
C LEU A 53 3.51 1.56 13.71
N ILE A 54 3.01 2.19 14.79
CA ILE A 54 1.81 3.03 14.73
C ILE A 54 2.05 4.30 13.92
N HIS A 55 3.19 4.96 14.11
CA HIS A 55 3.56 6.14 13.33
C HIS A 55 3.57 5.83 11.84
N ASN A 56 4.31 4.79 11.43
CA ASN A 56 4.42 4.42 10.02
C ASN A 56 3.04 4.02 9.45
N ARG A 57 2.24 3.24 10.20
CA ARG A 57 0.86 2.91 9.78
C ARG A 57 0.06 4.15 9.43
N ASP A 58 0.15 5.19 10.25
CA ASP A 58 -0.63 6.41 10.06
C ASP A 58 -0.12 7.24 8.88
N GLU A 59 1.18 7.20 8.57
CA GLU A 59 1.74 7.77 7.32
C GLU A 59 1.25 7.00 6.08
N GLU A 60 1.19 5.66 6.11
CA GLU A 60 0.68 4.90 4.96
C GLU A 60 -0.81 5.18 4.70
N ILE A 61 -1.59 5.56 5.73
CA ILE A 61 -2.98 6.04 5.54
C ILE A 61 -3.00 7.36 4.78
N GLU A 62 -2.04 8.26 5.03
CA GLU A 62 -1.89 9.51 4.27
C GLU A 62 -1.51 9.20 2.82
N HIS A 63 -0.53 8.32 2.59
CA HIS A 63 -0.16 7.90 1.24
C HIS A 63 -1.34 7.29 0.47
N ALA A 64 -2.09 6.39 1.10
CA ALA A 64 -3.30 5.81 0.51
C ALA A 64 -4.36 6.86 0.17
N ALA A 65 -4.56 7.87 1.03
CA ALA A 65 -5.49 8.96 0.77
C ALA A 65 -5.02 9.83 -0.41
N MET A 66 -3.74 10.19 -0.47
CA MET A 66 -3.17 11.00 -1.55
C MET A 66 -3.27 10.32 -2.92
N VAL A 67 -3.23 8.99 -2.98
CA VAL A 67 -3.40 8.23 -4.23
C VAL A 67 -4.86 8.25 -4.72
N LEU A 68 -5.84 8.43 -3.82
CA LEU A 68 -7.27 8.45 -4.14
C LEU A 68 -7.83 9.83 -4.51
N GLU A 69 -7.15 10.92 -4.15
CA GLU A 69 -7.53 12.31 -4.45
C GLU A 69 -7.29 12.72 -5.92
#